data_AF-A0A364XWE4-F1
#
_entry.id   AF-A0A364XWE4-F1
#
_cell.length_a   1.000
_cell.length_b   1.000
_cell.length_c   1.000
_cell.angle_alpha   90.00
_cell.angle_beta   90.00
_cell.angle_gamma   90.00
#
_symmetry.space_group_name_H-M   'P 1'
#
loop_
_entity.id
_entity.type
_entity.pdbx_description
1 polymer ?
#
loop_
_entity_poly.entity_id
_entity_poly.type
_entity_poly.pdbx_seq_one_letter_code
_entity_poly.pdbx_strand_id
1 'polypeptide(L)'
;MKRMKYITTLLIMAATSLLMFCQEKKQRVESSAVMPVTASAEQDSMKVVGYTIHRVRLRFEYTAKDARGEAVKYKEAWLVKLTLERMLRYPSLRVEFAIGDYIIPEYGSWEKGIYFKVYDQATFDKLSHQEIKFRLPNSVDFISTKKQFEGAANKRFAVEDEREALKQ
;
A
#
# COMPACT_ATOMS: atom_id res chain seq x y z
N MET A 1 -24.05 -15.74 57.07
CA MET A 1 -25.15 -16.74 56.95
C MET A 1 -25.18 -17.27 55.53
N LYS A 2 -25.14 -18.59 55.38
CA LYS A 2 -25.06 -19.35 54.12
C LYS A 2 -26.46 -19.65 53.57
N ARG A 3 -26.50 -20.02 52.27
CA ARG A 3 -27.58 -20.67 51.46
C ARG A 3 -28.34 -19.65 50.60
N MET A 4 -28.62 -19.88 49.31
CA MET A 4 -29.09 -21.13 48.70
C MET A 4 -28.68 -21.22 47.22
N LYS A 5 -28.27 -22.43 46.83
CA LYS A 5 -28.15 -22.88 45.43
C LYS A 5 -29.52 -23.34 44.96
N TYR A 6 -29.93 -23.01 43.74
CA TYR A 6 -31.00 -23.73 43.06
C TYR A 6 -30.43 -24.48 41.86
N ILE A 7 -30.68 -25.78 41.92
CA ILE A 7 -30.25 -26.86 41.04
C ILE A 7 -31.53 -27.31 40.34
N THR A 8 -31.46 -27.39 39.00
CA THR A 8 -32.13 -28.38 38.15
C THR A 8 -33.65 -28.39 38.06
N THR A 9 -34.17 -28.10 36.86
CA THR A 9 -35.16 -29.02 36.24
C THR A 9 -35.01 -29.02 34.72
N LEU A 10 -34.96 -30.23 34.20
CA LEU A 10 -34.63 -30.66 32.84
C LEU A 10 -35.92 -31.16 32.18
N LEU A 11 -36.07 -30.91 30.87
CA LEU A 11 -36.88 -31.63 29.87
C LEU A 11 -38.40 -31.76 30.08
N ILE A 12 -39.19 -31.49 29.03
CA ILE A 12 -40.12 -32.43 28.37
C ILE A 12 -40.74 -31.77 27.11
N MET A 13 -40.36 -32.34 25.96
CA MET A 13 -41.15 -32.76 24.79
C MET A 13 -42.25 -31.90 24.16
N ALA A 14 -42.16 -31.76 22.82
CA ALA A 14 -43.12 -32.21 21.78
C ALA A 14 -43.07 -31.22 20.59
N ALA A 15 -42.47 -31.53 19.45
CA ALA A 15 -42.97 -32.38 18.38
C ALA A 15 -44.26 -31.84 17.72
N THR A 16 -44.22 -31.79 16.38
CA THR A 16 -45.31 -31.60 15.39
C THR A 16 -45.54 -30.19 14.85
N SER A 17 -45.04 -29.96 13.63
CA SER A 17 -45.82 -29.42 12.49
C SER A 17 -45.04 -29.70 11.21
N LEU A 18 -45.33 -30.86 10.64
CA LEU A 18 -44.92 -31.33 9.31
C LEU A 18 -45.83 -30.67 8.25
N LEU A 19 -45.24 -30.31 7.12
CA LEU A 19 -45.86 -30.19 5.77
C LEU A 19 -47.07 -29.28 5.60
N MET A 20 -46.92 -28.23 4.78
CA MET A 20 -47.82 -27.94 3.65
C MET A 20 -47.31 -26.69 2.91
N PHE A 21 -46.62 -26.88 1.79
CA PHE A 21 -47.02 -26.39 0.46
C PHE A 21 -45.83 -26.41 -0.50
N CYS A 22 -45.73 -27.51 -1.24
CA CYS A 22 -45.18 -27.49 -2.60
C CYS A 22 -46.10 -26.62 -3.47
N GLN A 23 -45.55 -25.58 -4.10
CA GLN A 23 -45.96 -25.23 -5.45
C GLN A 23 -44.74 -25.07 -6.34
N GLU A 24 -44.58 -26.07 -7.20
CA GLU A 24 -43.92 -25.95 -8.49
C GLU A 24 -44.55 -24.79 -9.27
N LYS A 25 -43.73 -23.84 -9.73
CA LYS A 25 -43.90 -23.29 -11.08
C LYS A 25 -42.55 -23.16 -11.76
N LYS A 26 -42.33 -24.16 -12.61
CA LYS A 26 -41.35 -24.28 -13.68
C LYS A 26 -41.61 -23.16 -14.70
N GLN A 27 -40.71 -22.19 -14.79
CA GLN A 27 -40.60 -21.36 -16.00
C GLN A 27 -39.14 -21.40 -16.47
N ARG A 28 -38.96 -22.11 -17.58
CA ARG A 28 -37.70 -22.36 -18.25
C ARG A 28 -37.62 -21.40 -19.44
N VAL A 29 -36.41 -20.90 -19.64
CA VAL A 29 -35.85 -20.29 -20.86
C VAL A 29 -36.27 -18.84 -21.15
N GLU A 30 -35.39 -17.92 -20.76
CA GLU A 30 -34.80 -17.03 -21.76
C GLU A 30 -33.28 -17.02 -21.58
N SER A 31 -32.62 -17.44 -22.65
CA SER A 31 -31.19 -17.58 -22.81
C SER A 31 -30.53 -16.21 -22.79
N SER A 32 -30.18 -15.70 -21.61
CA SER A 32 -29.19 -14.64 -21.50
C SER A 32 -27.82 -15.28 -21.64
N ALA A 33 -27.33 -15.39 -22.87
CA ALA A 33 -25.91 -15.59 -23.12
C ALA A 33 -25.17 -14.29 -22.71
N VAL A 34 -25.14 -14.01 -21.41
CA VAL A 34 -24.10 -13.16 -20.85
C VAL A 34 -22.84 -14.00 -20.95
N MET A 35 -22.13 -13.84 -22.06
CA MET A 35 -20.75 -14.28 -22.11
C MET A 35 -20.07 -13.68 -20.88
N PRO A 36 -19.38 -14.47 -20.04
CA PRO A 36 -18.46 -13.86 -19.11
C PRO A 36 -17.48 -13.10 -19.98
N VAL A 37 -17.55 -11.78 -19.94
CA VAL A 37 -16.44 -10.95 -20.39
C VAL A 37 -15.33 -11.28 -19.41
N THR A 38 -14.58 -12.33 -19.74
CA THR A 38 -13.19 -12.45 -19.31
C THR A 38 -12.50 -11.27 -19.95
N ALA A 39 -12.68 -10.09 -19.34
CA ALA A 39 -11.66 -9.10 -19.32
C ALA A 39 -10.50 -9.81 -18.64
N SER A 40 -9.69 -10.49 -19.46
CA SER A 40 -8.28 -10.65 -19.18
C SER A 40 -7.76 -9.23 -19.11
N ALA A 41 -8.01 -8.60 -17.97
CA ALA A 41 -7.30 -7.43 -17.52
C ALA A 41 -5.88 -7.94 -17.35
N GLU A 42 -5.15 -7.94 -18.46
CA GLU A 42 -3.71 -7.76 -18.45
C GLU A 42 -3.51 -6.40 -17.77
N GLN A 43 -3.63 -6.44 -16.45
CA GLN A 43 -3.38 -5.33 -15.56
C GLN A 43 -1.88 -5.12 -15.75
N ASP A 44 -1.53 -4.19 -16.63
CA ASP A 44 -0.15 -3.73 -16.91
C ASP A 44 0.51 -3.53 -15.54
N SER A 45 1.16 -4.58 -15.06
CA SER A 45 1.55 -4.66 -13.65
C SER A 45 2.72 -3.71 -13.52
N MET A 46 2.56 -2.68 -12.69
CA MET A 46 3.64 -1.74 -12.44
C MET A 46 4.89 -2.50 -12.03
N LYS A 47 6.00 -2.27 -12.74
CA LYS A 47 7.26 -2.96 -12.53
C LYS A 47 8.35 -1.95 -12.22
N VAL A 48 8.81 -1.97 -10.97
CA VAL A 48 9.97 -1.21 -10.52
C VAL A 48 11.23 -1.91 -11.03
N VAL A 49 11.95 -1.26 -11.95
CA VAL A 49 13.17 -1.82 -12.54
C VAL A 49 14.43 -1.45 -11.74
N GLY A 50 14.39 -0.32 -11.04
CA GLY A 50 15.47 0.14 -10.18
C GLY A 50 15.09 1.42 -9.45
N TYR A 51 16.07 2.02 -8.79
CA TYR A 51 15.94 3.33 -8.17
C TYR A 51 17.29 4.03 -8.08
N THR A 52 17.28 5.35 -7.97
CA THR A 52 18.45 6.17 -7.63
C THR A 52 18.20 6.93 -6.33
N ILE A 53 19.28 7.25 -5.63
CA ILE A 53 19.24 8.01 -4.37
C ILE A 53 20.19 9.19 -4.51
N HIS A 54 19.66 10.37 -4.21
CA HIS A 54 20.37 11.64 -4.24
C HIS A 54 20.24 12.30 -2.88
N ARG A 55 21.33 12.80 -2.31
CA ARG A 55 21.24 13.67 -1.13
C ARG A 55 21.14 15.09 -1.62
N VAL A 56 20.02 15.75 -1.36
CA VAL A 56 19.71 17.05 -1.90
C VAL A 56 19.59 18.09 -0.80
N ARG A 57 20.02 19.32 -1.10
CA ARG A 57 19.63 20.50 -0.33
C ARG A 57 18.24 20.92 -0.78
N LEU A 58 17.31 21.02 0.17
CA LEU A 58 15.93 21.42 -0.10
C LEU A 58 15.88 22.88 -0.52
N ARG A 59 15.07 23.18 -1.54
CA ARG A 59 14.82 24.57 -1.95
C ARG A 59 14.14 25.39 -0.85
N PHE A 60 13.24 24.76 -0.11
CA PHE A 60 12.53 25.33 1.02
C PHE A 60 12.69 24.41 2.23
N GLU A 61 12.88 24.99 3.41
CA GLU A 61 12.93 24.19 4.65
C GLU A 61 11.63 23.41 4.81
N TYR A 62 11.74 22.12 5.10
CA TYR A 62 10.60 21.28 5.44
C TYR A 62 10.47 21.20 6.96
N THR A 63 9.27 21.40 7.49
CA THR A 63 9.01 21.28 8.93
C THR A 63 8.05 20.13 9.16
N ALA A 64 8.45 19.15 9.96
CA ALA A 64 7.60 18.05 10.40
C ALA A 64 7.66 17.91 11.92
N LYS A 65 6.70 17.19 12.49
CA LYS A 65 6.72 16.83 13.92
C LYS A 65 7.46 15.51 14.09
N ASP A 66 8.33 15.45 15.10
CA ASP A 66 8.96 14.19 15.50
C ASP A 66 8.00 13.31 16.32
N ALA A 67 8.49 12.15 16.78
CA ALA A 67 7.72 11.22 17.61
C ALA A 67 7.28 11.79 18.97
N ARG A 68 7.86 12.92 19.41
CA ARG A 68 7.51 13.64 20.64
C ARG A 68 6.54 14.79 20.36
N GLY A 69 6.22 15.06 19.11
CA GLY A 69 5.34 16.15 18.67
C GLY A 69 6.08 17.48 18.45
N GLU A 70 7.40 17.50 18.58
CA GLU A 70 8.23 18.70 18.45
C GLU A 70 8.50 19.03 16.98
N ALA A 71 8.52 20.32 16.66
CA ALA A 71 8.78 20.77 15.30
C ALA A 71 10.27 20.62 14.95
N VAL A 72 10.57 19.75 13.99
CA VAL A 72 11.92 19.57 13.44
C VAL A 72 11.97 20.15 12.03
N LYS A 73 13.01 20.95 11.78
CA LYS A 73 13.28 21.56 10.48
C LYS A 73 14.35 20.79 9.73
N TYR A 74 14.08 20.51 8.47
CA TYR A 74 14.98 19.82 7.55
C TYR A 74 15.39 20.78 6.43
N LYS A 75 16.71 20.83 6.20
CA LYS A 75 17.34 21.59 5.09
C LYS A 75 17.84 20.69 3.98
N GLU A 76 17.93 19.39 4.26
CA GLU A 76 18.41 18.36 3.35
C GLU A 76 17.45 17.17 3.39
N ALA A 77 17.47 16.36 2.33
CA ALA A 77 16.74 15.10 2.27
C ALA A 77 17.46 14.11 1.36
N TRP A 78 17.12 12.84 1.48
CA TRP A 78 17.39 11.84 0.45
C TRP A 78 16.22 11.83 -0.51
N LEU A 79 16.45 12.32 -1.73
CA LEU A 79 15.52 12.19 -2.85
C LEU A 79 15.74 10.82 -3.50
N VAL A 80 14.72 9.98 -3.43
CA VAL A 80 14.72 8.66 -4.05
C VAL A 80 13.85 8.72 -5.30
N LYS A 81 14.39 8.29 -6.44
CA LYS A 81 13.65 8.16 -7.71
C LYS A 81 13.52 6.68 -8.05
N LEU A 82 12.32 6.13 -7.97
CA LEU A 82 11.97 4.80 -8.48
C LEU A 82 11.81 4.86 -9.99
N THR A 83 12.52 4.00 -10.70
CA THR A 83 12.41 3.84 -12.15
C THR A 83 11.41 2.73 -12.45
N LEU A 84 10.41 3.06 -13.27
CA LEU A 84 9.39 2.11 -13.72
C LEU A 84 9.67 1.67 -15.16
N GLU A 85 9.36 0.42 -15.49
CA GLU A 85 9.46 -0.06 -16.88
C GLU A 85 8.49 0.69 -17.80
N ARG A 86 7.28 0.95 -17.29
CA ARG A 86 6.24 1.74 -17.95
C ARG A 86 5.55 2.61 -16.91
N MET A 87 5.23 3.85 -17.29
CA MET A 87 4.36 4.69 -16.48
C MET A 87 2.96 4.08 -16.43
N LEU A 88 2.33 4.15 -15.25
CA LEU A 88 0.91 3.87 -15.14
C LEU A 88 0.17 4.79 -16.12
N ARG A 89 -0.59 4.21 -17.05
CA ARG A 89 -1.41 4.96 -18.01
C ARG A 89 -2.48 5.82 -17.31
N TYR A 90 -2.69 5.61 -16.02
CA TYR A 90 -3.66 6.33 -15.20
C TYR A 90 -2.94 7.08 -14.06
N PRO A 91 -2.58 8.36 -14.27
CA PRO A 91 -1.98 9.21 -13.24
C PRO A 91 -2.91 9.48 -12.05
N SER A 92 -4.21 9.13 -12.16
CA SER A 92 -5.23 9.30 -11.12
C SER A 92 -5.31 8.15 -10.11
N LEU A 93 -4.60 7.03 -10.34
CA LEU A 93 -4.62 5.91 -9.40
C LEU A 93 -3.72 6.22 -8.20
N ARG A 94 -4.34 6.33 -7.02
CA ARG A 94 -3.69 6.46 -5.71
C ARG A 94 -2.91 5.18 -5.35
N VAL A 95 -1.79 4.95 -6.02
CA VAL A 95 -0.91 3.81 -5.73
C VAL A 95 -0.09 4.11 -4.49
N GLU A 96 -0.28 3.35 -3.43
CA GLU A 96 0.53 3.54 -2.23
C GLU A 96 1.86 2.79 -2.39
N PHE A 97 2.96 3.44 -2.00
CA PHE A 97 4.27 2.82 -1.97
C PHE A 97 4.70 2.57 -0.54
N ALA A 98 5.41 1.47 -0.34
CA ALA A 98 6.01 1.14 0.94
C ALA A 98 7.43 0.63 0.75
N ILE A 99 8.24 0.78 1.79
CA ILE A 99 9.54 0.12 1.91
C ILE A 99 9.55 -0.60 3.25
N GLY A 100 9.54 -1.94 3.23
CA GLY A 100 9.23 -2.74 4.42
C GLY A 100 7.84 -2.40 4.94
N ASP A 101 7.77 -1.89 6.17
CA ASP A 101 6.53 -1.46 6.83
C ASP A 101 6.32 0.07 6.78
N TYR A 102 7.27 0.81 6.20
CA TYR A 102 7.16 2.26 6.09
C TYR A 102 6.34 2.64 4.85
N ILE A 103 5.17 3.24 5.08
CA ILE A 103 4.35 3.80 4.00
C ILE A 103 4.93 5.15 3.60
N ILE A 104 5.18 5.33 2.30
CA ILE A 104 5.68 6.59 1.76
C ILE A 104 4.54 7.61 1.76
N PRO A 105 4.63 8.67 2.58
CA PRO A 105 3.49 9.56 2.83
C PRO A 105 3.20 10.47 1.62
N GLU A 106 4.25 10.93 0.95
CA GLU A 106 4.15 11.85 -0.17
C GLU A 106 5.16 11.45 -1.25
N TYR A 107 4.68 11.38 -2.48
CA TYR A 107 5.50 11.12 -3.66
C TYR A 107 4.93 11.89 -4.85
N GLY A 108 5.82 12.28 -5.77
CA GLY A 108 5.44 12.84 -7.06
C GLY A 108 5.78 11.87 -8.19
N SER A 109 5.18 12.10 -9.35
CA SER A 109 5.50 11.36 -10.58
C SER A 109 6.24 12.26 -11.57
N TRP A 110 7.24 11.71 -12.24
CA TRP A 110 7.94 12.35 -13.36
C TRP A 110 8.01 11.36 -14.53
N GLU A 111 8.53 11.79 -15.69
CA GLU A 111 8.69 10.91 -16.85
C GLU A 111 9.42 9.61 -16.46
N LYS A 112 8.72 8.48 -16.57
CA LYS A 112 9.18 7.10 -16.25
C LYS A 112 9.53 6.82 -14.78
N GLY A 113 9.12 7.65 -13.84
CA GLY A 113 9.46 7.39 -12.44
C GLY A 113 8.57 8.05 -11.40
N ILE A 114 8.79 7.60 -10.17
CA ILE A 114 8.14 8.12 -8.97
C ILE A 114 9.23 8.56 -8.04
N TYR A 115 9.10 9.76 -7.48
CA TYR A 115 10.09 10.30 -6.56
C TYR A 115 9.46 10.60 -5.21
N PHE A 116 10.22 10.36 -4.15
CA PHE A 116 9.83 10.69 -2.77
C PHE A 116 11.06 11.13 -1.98
N LYS A 117 10.81 11.76 -0.83
CA LYS A 117 11.86 12.27 0.05
C LYS A 117 11.86 11.52 1.37
N VAL A 118 13.05 11.25 1.88
CA VAL A 118 13.29 10.83 3.25
C VAL A 118 14.08 11.94 3.92
N TYR A 119 13.60 12.48 5.03
CA TYR A 119 14.16 13.70 5.62
C TYR A 119 15.17 13.42 6.73
N ASP A 120 14.95 12.36 7.51
CA ASP A 120 15.80 12.03 8.64
C ASP A 120 16.64 10.77 8.38
N GLN A 121 17.88 10.80 8.89
CA GLN A 121 18.86 9.72 8.72
C GLN A 121 18.36 8.41 9.33
N ALA A 122 17.70 8.47 10.49
CA ALA A 122 17.26 7.26 11.20
C ALA A 122 16.22 6.49 10.41
N THR A 123 15.25 7.18 9.79
CA THR A 123 14.32 6.58 8.85
C THR A 123 15.09 6.05 7.65
N PHE A 124 15.95 6.84 7.01
CA PHE A 124 16.71 6.39 5.84
C PHE A 124 17.49 5.10 6.08
N ASP A 125 18.16 4.99 7.25
CA ASP A 125 18.90 3.79 7.65
C ASP A 125 17.96 2.61 7.94
N LYS A 126 16.82 2.86 8.58
CA LYS A 126 15.80 1.83 8.86
C LYS A 126 15.21 1.25 7.58
N LEU A 127 15.10 2.04 6.51
CA LEU A 127 14.63 1.56 5.22
C LEU A 127 15.65 0.66 4.51
N SER A 128 16.91 0.67 4.94
CA SER A 128 17.95 -0.11 4.27
C SER A 128 17.70 -1.61 4.34
N HIS A 129 17.96 -2.29 3.23
CA HIS A 129 17.70 -3.71 2.97
C HIS A 129 16.24 -4.13 3.14
N GLN A 130 15.31 -3.18 3.13
CA GLN A 130 13.88 -3.45 3.15
C GLN A 130 13.32 -3.45 1.73
N GLU A 131 12.31 -4.29 1.48
CA GLU A 131 11.76 -4.45 0.15
C GLU A 131 10.84 -3.29 -0.22
N ILE A 132 10.99 -2.77 -1.44
CA ILE A 132 10.05 -1.83 -2.06
C ILE A 132 8.79 -2.59 -2.48
N LYS A 133 7.63 -2.08 -2.07
CA LYS A 133 6.32 -2.66 -2.37
C LYS A 133 5.36 -1.57 -2.82
N PHE A 134 4.28 -1.97 -3.48
CA PHE A 134 3.22 -1.04 -3.83
C PHE A 134 1.85 -1.66 -3.65
N ARG A 135 0.83 -0.83 -3.47
CA ARG A 135 -0.56 -1.26 -3.37
C ARG A 135 -1.39 -0.45 -4.36
N LEU A 136 -2.12 -1.15 -5.21
CA LEU A 136 -3.04 -0.52 -6.14
C LEU A 136 -4.29 -0.03 -5.39
N PRO A 137 -5.00 0.99 -5.92
CA PRO A 137 -6.28 1.39 -5.38
C PRO A 137 -7.22 0.19 -5.26
N ASN A 138 -7.90 0.07 -4.12
CA ASN A 138 -8.83 -1.01 -3.79
C ASN A 138 -8.20 -2.41 -3.63
N SER A 139 -6.87 -2.53 -3.62
CA SER A 139 -6.19 -3.74 -3.16
C SER A 139 -6.04 -3.72 -1.64
N VAL A 140 -6.21 -4.87 -0.99
CA VAL A 140 -5.90 -5.02 0.45
C VAL A 140 -4.39 -5.19 0.63
N ASP A 141 -3.78 -6.00 -0.23
CA ASP A 141 -2.40 -6.46 -0.08
C ASP A 141 -1.41 -5.60 -0.86
N PHE A 142 -0.20 -5.53 -0.30
CA PHE A 142 0.98 -5.00 -0.97
C PHE A 142 1.54 -6.02 -1.96
N ILE A 143 1.81 -5.55 -3.16
CA ILE A 143 2.48 -6.28 -4.23
C ILE A 143 3.98 -6.09 -4.10
N SER A 144 4.69 -7.21 -4.02
CA SER A 144 6.16 -7.30 -3.98
C SER A 144 6.78 -6.83 -5.30
N THR A 145 7.80 -5.97 -5.23
CA THR A 145 8.61 -5.61 -6.41
C THR A 145 9.88 -6.46 -6.52
N LYS A 146 10.21 -7.24 -5.48
CA LYS A 146 11.47 -7.98 -5.31
C LYS A 146 12.72 -7.09 -5.31
N LYS A 147 12.57 -5.76 -5.22
CA LYS A 147 13.67 -4.80 -5.14
C LYS A 147 13.93 -4.43 -3.69
N GLN A 148 15.16 -4.67 -3.24
CA GLN A 148 15.61 -4.20 -1.93
C GLN A 148 16.06 -2.76 -2.02
N PHE A 149 15.69 -1.96 -1.03
CA PHE A 149 16.17 -0.59 -0.88
C PHE A 149 17.53 -0.60 -0.19
N GLU A 150 18.59 -0.47 -0.95
CA GLU A 150 19.96 -0.30 -0.45
C GLU A 150 20.18 1.14 -0.01
N GLY A 151 19.62 1.49 1.17
CA GLY A 151 19.93 2.72 1.88
C GLY A 151 21.41 2.68 2.24
N ALA A 152 22.21 3.57 1.67
CA ALA A 152 23.64 3.43 1.76
C ALA A 152 24.18 3.85 3.12
N ALA A 153 24.12 2.94 4.10
CA ALA A 153 24.72 3.12 5.43
C ALA A 153 26.21 3.50 5.35
N ASN A 154 26.89 3.19 4.23
CA ASN A 154 28.32 3.43 4.02
C ASN A 154 28.67 4.24 2.75
N LYS A 155 27.72 4.71 1.93
CA LYS A 155 28.06 5.61 0.79
C LYS A 155 27.86 7.06 1.21
N ARG A 156 28.92 7.85 1.04
CA ARG A 156 28.81 9.32 1.13
C ARG A 156 28.13 9.83 -0.14
N PHE A 157 26.90 10.29 -0.01
CA PHE A 157 26.24 11.05 -1.06
C PHE A 157 26.73 12.50 -1.01
N ALA A 158 27.26 13.00 -2.12
CA ALA A 158 27.48 14.44 -2.26
C ALA A 158 26.14 15.16 -2.19
N VAL A 159 26.11 16.31 -1.50
CA VAL A 159 24.91 17.15 -1.44
C VAL A 159 24.82 17.95 -2.73
N GLU A 160 23.72 17.78 -3.46
CA GLU A 160 23.44 18.54 -4.69
C GLU A 160 22.18 19.40 -4.57
N ASP A 161 21.94 20.26 -5.56
CA ASP A 161 20.71 21.06 -5.62
C ASP A 161 19.53 20.18 -6.03
N GLU A 162 18.41 20.32 -5.31
CA GLU A 162 17.19 19.56 -5.57
C GLU A 162 16.69 19.67 -7.02
N ARG A 163 16.80 20.85 -7.65
CA ARG A 163 16.36 21.03 -9.04
C ARG A 163 17.24 20.27 -10.02
N GLU A 164 18.54 20.17 -9.75
CA GLU A 164 19.45 19.43 -10.63
C GLU A 164 19.25 17.93 -10.49
N ALA A 165 18.98 17.44 -9.28
CA ALA A 165 18.64 16.04 -9.04
C ALA A 165 17.34 15.61 -9.74
N LEU A 166 16.33 16.49 -9.80
CA LEU A 166 15.05 16.20 -10.45
C LEU A 166 15.11 16.19 -12.00
N LYS A 167 16.17 16.73 -12.61
CA LYS A 167 16.36 16.71 -14.08
C LYS A 167 16.98 15.40 -14.59
N GLN A 168 17.65 14.66 -13.72
CA GLN A 168 18.25 13.35 -14.00
C GLN A 168 17.17 12.27 -13.93
#